data_AF-A0A4R9GD02-F1
#
_entry.id   AF-A0A4R9GD02-F1
#
_cell.length_a   1.000
_cell.length_b   1.000
_cell.length_c   1.000
_cell.angle_alpha   90.00
_cell.angle_beta   90.00
_cell.angle_gamma   90.00
#
_symmetry.space_group_name_H-M   'P 1'
#
loop_
_entity.id
_entity.type
_entity.pdbx_description
1 polymer ?
#
loop_
_entity_poly.entity_id
_entity_poly.type
_entity_poly.pdbx_seq_one_letter_code
_entity_poly.pdbx_strand_id
1 'polypeptide(L)' 'MKILVDVKDEKATSLLEVLKGLSFVTAKPLTESKAKFLEDVKEAVEEMKLVKAGKLKARPAKELLDEL' A
#
# COMPACT_ATOMS: atom_id res chain seq x y z
N MET A 1 0.57 -12.07 -13.07
CA MET A 1 -0.44 -11.25 -12.37
C MET A 1 0.07 -10.97 -10.95
N LYS A 2 -0.31 -9.84 -10.33
CA LYS A 2 0.02 -9.51 -8.93
C LYS A 2 -1.28 -9.44 -8.13
N ILE A 3 -1.33 -10.10 -6.98
CA ILE A 3 -2.52 -10.22 -6.13
C ILE A 3 -2.14 -9.74 -4.74
N LEU A 4 -2.96 -8.86 -4.15
CA LEU A 4 -2.88 -8.46 -2.75
C LEU A 4 -3.87 -9.32 -1.96
N VAL A 5 -3.42 -9.88 -0.85
CA VAL A 5 -4.23 -10.72 0.02
C VAL A 5 -4.16 -10.15 1.42
N ASP A 6 -5.30 -9.69 1.92
CA ASP A 6 -5.46 -9.25 3.31
C ASP A 6 -5.91 -10.44 4.16
N VAL A 7 -5.13 -10.77 5.18
CA VAL A 7 -5.42 -11.87 6.11
C VAL A 7 -5.13 -11.44 7.53
N LYS A 8 -5.94 -11.93 8.47
CA LYS A 8 -5.67 -11.76 9.90
C LYS A 8 -4.32 -12.38 10.25
N ASP A 9 -3.52 -11.68 11.05
CA ASP A 9 -2.18 -12.12 11.50
C ASP A 9 -2.18 -13.56 12.03
N GLU A 10 -3.21 -13.93 12.80
CA GLU A 10 -3.40 -15.25 13.38
C GLU A 10 -3.37 -16.39 12.34
N LYS A 11 -3.79 -16.10 11.10
CA LYS A 11 -3.87 -17.05 9.99
C LYS A 11 -2.86 -16.78 8.88
N ALA A 12 -2.12 -15.66 8.96
CA ALA A 12 -1.14 -15.28 7.95
C ALA A 12 -0.04 -16.33 7.81
N THR A 13 0.45 -16.87 8.93
CA THR A 13 1.48 -17.91 8.96
C THR A 13 1.02 -19.19 8.26
N SER A 14 -0.22 -19.63 8.53
CA SER A 14 -0.81 -20.82 7.90
C SER A 14 -1.01 -20.66 6.40
N LEU A 15 -1.43 -19.47 5.95
CA LEU A 15 -1.57 -19.20 4.52
C LEU A 15 -0.19 -19.16 3.83
N LEU A 16 0.81 -18.56 4.48
CA LEU A 16 2.17 -18.48 3.96
C LEU A 16 2.78 -19.87 3.74
N GLU A 17 2.53 -20.82 4.65
CA GLU A 17 2.95 -22.22 4.53
C GLU A 17 2.33 -22.91 3.31
N VAL A 18 1.03 -22.71 3.08
CA VAL A 18 0.33 -23.24 1.91
C VAL A 18 0.91 -22.64 0.62
N LEU A 19 1.14 -21.32 0.60
CA LEU A 19 1.71 -20.63 -0.56
C LEU A 19 3.15 -21.06 -0.86
N LYS A 20 3.95 -21.36 0.17
CA LYS A 20 5.31 -21.92 -0.01
C LYS A 20 5.30 -23.31 -0.63
N GLY A 21 4.24 -24.10 -0.40
CA GLY A 21 4.06 -25.42 -1.01
C GLY A 21 3.73 -25.37 -2.51
N LEU A 22 3.30 -24.21 -3.02
CA LEU A 22 2.97 -24.02 -4.43
C LEU A 22 4.21 -23.51 -5.18
N SER A 23 4.86 -24.38 -5.97
CA SER A 23 6.06 -24.05 -6.75
C SER A 23 5.87 -22.94 -7.79
N PHE A 24 4.62 -22.58 -8.10
CA PHE A 24 4.25 -21.53 -9.04
C PHE A 24 3.91 -20.19 -8.35
N VAL A 25 4.00 -20.09 -7.02
CA VAL A 25 3.68 -18.88 -6.27
C VAL A 25 4.86 -18.42 -5.43
N THR A 26 5.29 -17.18 -5.66
CA THR A 26 6.31 -16.52 -4.83
C THR A 26 5.62 -15.61 -3.83
N ALA A 27 5.42 -16.08 -2.60
CA ALA A 27 4.93 -15.26 -1.49
C ALA A 27 6.06 -14.35 -0.98
N LYS A 28 5.88 -13.03 -1.07
CA LYS A 28 6.75 -12.05 -0.40
C LYS A 28 5.97 -11.42 0.75
N PRO A 29 6.43 -11.57 2.01
CA PRO A 29 5.80 -10.90 3.13
C PRO A 29 5.95 -9.39 2.94
N LEU A 30 4.82 -8.69 2.98
CA LEU A 30 4.80 -7.25 3.03
C LEU A 30 4.86 -6.89 4.51
N THR A 31 5.98 -6.32 4.96
CA THR A 31 6.07 -5.79 6.33
C THR A 31 5.07 -4.66 6.49
N GLU A 32 4.51 -4.47 7.69
CA GLU A 32 3.54 -3.40 7.98
C GLU A 32 4.02 -2.03 7.47
N SER A 33 5.30 -1.70 7.65
CA SER A 33 5.87 -0.44 7.14
C SER A 33 5.82 -0.30 5.61
N LYS A 34 5.95 -1.41 4.87
CA LYS A 34 5.85 -1.40 3.41
C LYS A 34 4.39 -1.39 2.94
N ALA A 35 3.49 -2.01 3.70
CA ALA A 35 2.05 -1.95 3.44
C ALA A 35 1.55 -0.52 3.61
N LYS A 36 1.85 0.09 4.75
CA LYS A 36 1.50 1.48 5.06
C LYS A 36 2.06 2.45 4.02
N PHE A 37 3.34 2.32 3.66
CA PHE A 37 3.95 3.15 2.61
C PHE A 37 3.26 3.00 1.24
N LEU A 38 2.83 1.80 0.86
CA LEU A 38 2.10 1.60 -0.40
C LEU A 38 0.70 2.21 -0.36
N GLU A 39 0.03 2.14 0.80
CA GLU A 39 -1.25 2.84 1.03
C GLU A 39 -1.06 4.35 0.95
N ASP A 40 -0.10 4.91 1.70
CA ASP A 40 0.21 6.35 1.71
C ASP A 40 0.54 6.86 0.29
N VAL A 41 1.34 6.11 -0.48
CA VAL A 41 1.68 6.46 -1.87
C VAL A 41 0.46 6.34 -2.78
N LYS A 42 -0.39 5.33 -2.60
CA LYS A 42 -1.60 5.17 -3.40
C LYS A 42 -2.56 6.34 -3.14
N GLU A 43 -2.77 6.70 -1.88
CA GLU A 43 -3.60 7.81 -1.46
C GLU A 43 -3.07 9.14 -2.01
N ALA A 44 -1.76 9.40 -1.91
CA ALA A 44 -1.13 10.57 -2.50
C ALA A 44 -1.31 10.67 -4.02
N VAL A 45 -1.28 9.53 -4.73
CA VAL A 45 -1.52 9.48 -6.18
C VAL A 45 -3.00 9.74 -6.52
N GLU A 46 -3.94 9.27 -5.71
CA GLU A 46 -5.37 9.59 -5.89
C GLU A 46 -5.67 11.06 -5.61
N GLU A 47 -5.13 11.61 -4.51
CA GLU A 47 -5.17 13.04 -4.19
C GLU A 47 -4.63 13.89 -5.35
N MET A 48 -3.46 13.52 -5.91
CA MET A 48 -2.89 14.20 -7.06
C MET A 48 -3.74 14.09 -8.33
N LYS A 49 -4.47 12.97 -8.53
CA LYS A 49 -5.44 12.86 -9.63
C LYS A 49 -6.63 13.80 -9.41
N LEU A 50 -7.14 13.93 -8.19
CA LEU A 50 -8.25 14.83 -7.86
C LEU A 50 -7.85 16.32 -7.99
N VAL A 51 -6.62 16.64 -7.62
CA VAL A 51 -5.99 17.95 -7.87
C VAL A 51 -5.94 18.25 -9.36
N LYS A 52 -5.43 17.31 -10.17
CA LYS A 52 -5.40 17.46 -11.64
C LYS A 52 -6.79 17.55 -12.25
N ALA A 53 -7.80 16.91 -11.64
CA ALA A 53 -9.20 17.00 -12.04
C ALA A 53 -9.88 18.31 -11.60
N GLY A 54 -9.16 19.21 -10.91
CA GLY A 54 -9.68 20.50 -10.44
C GLY A 54 -10.61 20.41 -9.23
N LYS A 55 -10.73 19.22 -8.61
CA LYS A 55 -11.60 18.99 -7.44
C LYS A 55 -10.92 19.33 -6.10
N LEU A 56 -9.59 19.29 -6.07
CA LEU A 56 -8.77 19.59 -4.90
C LEU A 56 -7.76 20.69 -5.21
N LYS A 57 -7.48 21.57 -4.25
CA LYS A 57 -6.43 22.56 -4.38
C LYS A 57 -5.10 21.93 -3.98
N ALA A 58 -4.15 21.90 -4.91
CA ALA A 58 -2.76 21.58 -4.56
C ALA A 58 -2.25 22.66 -3.60
N ARG A 59 -1.51 22.25 -2.58
CA ARG A 59 -0.67 23.15 -1.78
C ARG A 59 0.80 22.77 -1.93
N PRO A 60 1.73 23.74 -1.85
CA PRO A 60 3.15 23.45 -1.92
C PRO A 60 3.56 22.46 -0.84
N ALA A 61 4.39 21.48 -1.22
CA ALA A 61 4.89 20.47 -0.29
C ALA A 61 5.69 21.09 0.88
N LYS A 62 6.28 22.28 0.69
CA LYS A 62 6.94 23.04 1.75
C LYS A 62 5.97 23.50 2.83
N GLU A 63 4.86 24.13 2.44
CA GLU A 63 3.83 24.58 3.40
C GLU A 63 3.22 23.40 4.18
N LEU A 64 3.10 22.23 3.54
CA LEU A 64 2.68 20.99 4.21
C LEU A 64 3.66 20.51 5.30
N LEU A 65 4.97 20.65 5.05
CA LEU A 65 6.02 20.19 5.96
C LEU A 65 6.24 21.16 7.12
N ASP A 66 5.96 22.45 6.92
CA ASP A 66 6.07 23.48 7.96
C ASP A 66 4.90 23.43 8.99
N GLU A 67 3.80 22.71 8.69
CA GLU A 67 2.64 22.56 9.59
C GLU A 67 2.64 21.28 10.47
N LEU A 68 3.56 20.34 10.24
CA LEU A 68 3.68 19.07 10.96
C LEU A 68 4.75 19.14 12.06
#